data_AF-A0A850AYR2-F1
#
_entry.id   AF-A0A850AYR2-F1
#
_cell.length_a   1.000
_cell.length_b   1.000
_cell.length_c   1.000
_cell.angle_alpha   90.00
_cell.angle_beta   90.00
_cell.angle_gamma   90.00
#
_symmetry.space_group_name_H-M   'P 1'
#
loop_
_entity.id
_entity.type
_entity.pdbx_description
1 polymer ?
#
loop_
_entity_poly.entity_id
_entity_poly.type
_entity_poly.pdbx_seq_one_letter_code
_entity_poly.pdbx_strand_id
1 'polypeptide(L)'
;MAADHSTSHIIQSLVANALIAVCKGVAAVLTGSGAMLAETLHSAADCGNQLLLLMGVKRAQKAPDAAHPLGYGRALYFWSFMVALLLFSGGGVFSIYEGIHKIMAPEPVEKVLIGLAVLGVSIVIEGAATISNIREINKRRGDKPFMRYVRETKDSDLIVVFGENGAATLGLLFASAALGIAHVTGDPRWDGVGSLVIGLVLVGVAVFLAVEVKSLLVGESADPEIEKATREVISAHGKLHEVLNIITVQQGPGEVLVALKVRLAPGLSCEEVCGAINDFEVALKAKRPEVRWLFVEPDVLK
;
A
#
# COMPACT_ATOMS: atom_id res chain seq x y z
N MET A 1 -19.92 -0.71 1.40
CA MET A 1 -19.77 0.26 0.30
C MET A 1 -18.31 0.55 -0.05
N ALA A 2 -17.41 0.90 0.89
CA ALA A 2 -15.98 1.10 0.57
C ALA A 2 -15.26 -0.17 0.05
N ALA A 3 -15.62 -1.34 0.57
CA ALA A 3 -15.06 -2.64 0.17
C ALA A 3 -15.40 -3.10 -1.25
N ASP A 4 -16.63 -2.86 -1.72
CA ASP A 4 -17.08 -3.24 -3.07
C ASP A 4 -16.37 -2.39 -4.13
N HIS A 5 -16.15 -1.11 -3.83
CA HIS A 5 -15.42 -0.21 -4.71
C HIS A 5 -13.94 -0.60 -4.83
N SER A 6 -13.29 -0.98 -3.72
CA SER A 6 -11.89 -1.45 -3.72
C SER A 6 -11.71 -2.72 -4.56
N THR A 7 -12.60 -3.70 -4.42
CA THR A 7 -12.51 -4.97 -5.15
C THR A 7 -12.65 -4.78 -6.67
N SER A 8 -13.58 -3.92 -7.11
CA SER A 8 -13.79 -3.65 -8.55
C SER A 8 -12.55 -3.01 -9.18
N HIS A 9 -11.94 -2.03 -8.51
CA HIS A 9 -10.72 -1.37 -8.99
C HIS A 9 -9.53 -2.33 -9.09
N ILE A 10 -9.39 -3.23 -8.11
CA ILE A 10 -8.34 -4.25 -8.14
C ILE A 10 -8.54 -5.21 -9.33
N ILE A 11 -9.77 -5.65 -9.60
CA ILE A 11 -10.06 -6.53 -10.75
C ILE A 11 -9.78 -5.82 -12.09
N GLN A 12 -10.19 -4.56 -12.22
CA GLN A 12 -9.88 -3.77 -13.43
C GLN A 12 -8.38 -3.65 -13.66
N SER A 13 -7.62 -3.38 -12.59
CA SER A 13 -6.16 -3.28 -12.63
C SER A 13 -5.52 -4.62 -13.01
N LEU A 14 -6.02 -5.74 -12.47
CA LEU A 14 -5.57 -7.09 -12.82
C LEU A 14 -5.74 -7.38 -14.31
N VAL A 15 -6.92 -7.07 -14.89
CA VAL A 15 -7.18 -7.28 -16.32
C VAL A 15 -6.28 -6.41 -17.19
N ALA A 16 -6.13 -5.13 -16.84
CA ALA A 16 -5.26 -4.21 -17.57
C ALA A 16 -3.80 -4.68 -17.54
N ASN A 17 -3.27 -5.00 -16.36
CA ASN A 17 -1.89 -5.45 -16.20
C ASN A 17 -1.65 -6.79 -16.88
N ALA A 18 -2.63 -7.69 -16.91
CA ALA A 18 -2.51 -8.96 -17.62
C ALA A 18 -2.39 -8.75 -19.14
N LEU A 19 -3.19 -7.86 -19.71
CA LEU A 19 -3.11 -7.52 -21.13
C LEU A 19 -1.77 -6.85 -21.47
N ILE A 20 -1.31 -5.91 -20.63
CA ILE A 20 -0.02 -5.24 -20.79
C ILE A 20 1.12 -6.26 -20.69
N ALA A 21 1.09 -7.17 -19.71
CA ALA A 21 2.10 -8.20 -19.52
C ALA A 21 2.22 -9.12 -20.75
N VAL A 22 1.09 -9.51 -21.35
CA VAL A 22 1.10 -10.30 -22.60
C VAL A 22 1.73 -9.50 -23.75
N CYS A 23 1.33 -8.24 -23.94
CA CYS A 23 1.89 -7.38 -24.99
C CYS A 23 3.40 -7.16 -24.82
N LYS A 24 3.85 -6.82 -23.61
CA LYS A 24 5.27 -6.65 -23.26
C LYS A 24 6.03 -7.96 -23.45
N GLY A 25 5.48 -9.10 -23.04
CA GLY A 25 6.12 -10.41 -23.19
C GLY A 25 6.32 -10.83 -24.64
N VAL A 26 5.33 -10.59 -25.50
CA VAL A 26 5.49 -10.79 -26.95
C VAL A 26 6.58 -9.87 -27.49
N ALA A 27 6.61 -8.60 -27.09
CA ALA A 27 7.67 -7.67 -27.49
C ALA A 27 9.05 -8.11 -26.98
N ALA A 28 9.16 -8.63 -25.75
CA ALA A 28 10.41 -9.10 -25.17
C ALA A 28 11.00 -10.26 -25.99
N VAL A 29 10.16 -11.25 -26.34
CA VAL A 29 10.58 -12.38 -27.17
C VAL A 29 10.99 -11.93 -28.58
N LEU A 30 10.21 -11.02 -29.18
CA LEU A 30 10.50 -10.54 -30.54
C LEU A 30 11.76 -9.68 -30.63
N THR A 31 12.11 -8.99 -29.55
CA THR A 31 13.24 -8.05 -29.51
C THR A 31 14.50 -8.65 -28.91
N GLY A 32 14.39 -9.70 -28.08
CA GLY A 32 15.50 -10.19 -27.27
C GLY A 32 15.97 -9.18 -26.23
N SER A 33 15.18 -8.15 -25.91
CA SER A 33 15.54 -7.09 -24.95
C SER A 33 15.38 -7.55 -23.51
N GLY A 34 16.43 -7.40 -22.71
CA GLY A 34 16.43 -7.60 -21.26
C GLY A 34 15.64 -6.52 -20.54
N ALA A 35 15.71 -5.26 -20.98
CA ALA A 35 14.88 -4.19 -20.39
C ALA A 35 13.38 -4.43 -20.62
N MET A 36 13.00 -4.92 -21.82
CA MET A 36 11.61 -5.32 -22.11
C MET A 36 11.19 -6.57 -21.30
N LEU A 37 12.12 -7.52 -21.10
CA LEU A 37 11.85 -8.69 -20.27
C LEU A 37 11.64 -8.31 -18.80
N ALA A 38 12.46 -7.41 -18.27
CA ALA A 38 12.29 -6.85 -16.92
C ALA A 38 10.90 -6.21 -16.75
N GLU A 39 10.49 -5.37 -17.71
CA GLU A 39 9.16 -4.75 -17.72
C GLU A 39 8.02 -5.77 -17.83
N THR A 40 8.23 -6.86 -18.58
CA THR A 40 7.26 -7.96 -18.68
C THR A 40 7.08 -8.66 -17.34
N LEU A 41 8.19 -9.00 -16.68
CA LEU A 41 8.17 -9.68 -15.39
C LEU A 41 7.59 -8.79 -14.30
N HIS A 42 7.83 -7.48 -14.36
CA HIS A 42 7.20 -6.52 -13.48
C HIS A 42 5.67 -6.52 -13.64
N SER A 43 5.15 -6.35 -14.87
CA SER A 43 3.69 -6.39 -15.09
C SER A 43 3.07 -7.74 -14.74
N ALA A 44 3.79 -8.85 -14.93
CA ALA A 44 3.36 -10.17 -14.47
C ALA A 44 3.33 -10.28 -12.94
N ALA A 45 4.33 -9.71 -12.26
CA ALA A 45 4.35 -9.63 -10.79
C ALA A 45 3.19 -8.78 -10.28
N ASP A 46 2.86 -7.67 -10.94
CA ASP A 46 1.70 -6.83 -10.59
C ASP A 46 0.38 -7.60 -10.70
N CYS A 47 0.22 -8.48 -11.71
CA CYS A 47 -0.94 -9.38 -11.75
C CYS A 47 -1.00 -10.28 -10.51
N GLY A 48 0.15 -10.84 -10.10
CA GLY A 48 0.27 -11.60 -8.86
C GLY A 48 -0.10 -10.76 -7.63
N ASN A 49 0.37 -9.52 -7.57
CA ASN A 49 0.11 -8.61 -6.48
C ASN A 49 -1.37 -8.27 -6.35
N GLN A 50 -2.07 -8.03 -7.46
CA GLN A 50 -3.52 -7.80 -7.43
C GLN A 50 -4.28 -9.01 -6.89
N LEU A 51 -3.85 -10.24 -7.22
CA LEU A 51 -4.44 -11.45 -6.64
C LEU A 51 -4.19 -11.55 -5.12
N LEU A 52 -2.99 -11.20 -4.67
CA LEU A 52 -2.65 -11.15 -3.24
C LEU A 52 -3.49 -10.09 -2.51
N LEU A 53 -3.67 -8.90 -3.08
CA LEU A 53 -4.51 -7.84 -2.53
C LEU A 53 -5.98 -8.26 -2.47
N LEU A 54 -6.52 -8.90 -3.51
CA LEU A 54 -7.88 -9.47 -3.48
C LEU A 54 -8.04 -10.49 -2.34
N MET A 55 -7.05 -11.36 -2.18
CA MET A 55 -7.03 -12.32 -1.07
C MET A 55 -6.99 -11.60 0.28
N GLY A 56 -6.19 -10.53 0.39
CA GLY A 56 -6.08 -9.73 1.59
C GLY A 56 -7.37 -9.02 1.96
N VAL A 57 -8.04 -8.37 1.01
CA VAL A 57 -9.34 -7.72 1.23
C VAL A 57 -10.37 -8.74 1.70
N LYS A 58 -10.45 -9.90 1.04
CA LYS A 58 -11.38 -10.97 1.41
C LYS A 58 -11.09 -11.54 2.81
N ARG A 59 -9.82 -11.72 3.16
CA ARG A 59 -9.41 -12.23 4.48
C ARG A 59 -9.63 -11.20 5.58
N ALA A 60 -9.39 -9.92 5.31
CA ALA A 60 -9.56 -8.83 6.27
C ALA A 60 -11.02 -8.65 6.70
N GLN A 61 -11.98 -8.97 5.83
CA GLN A 61 -13.41 -8.90 6.13
C GLN A 61 -13.94 -10.08 6.94
N LYS A 62 -13.12 -11.09 7.23
CA LYS A 62 -13.55 -12.24 8.04
C LYS A 62 -13.90 -11.77 9.45
N ALA A 63 -15.08 -12.17 9.92
CA ALA A 63 -15.54 -11.86 11.27
C ALA A 63 -14.60 -12.44 12.35
N PRO A 64 -14.52 -11.80 13.54
CA PRO A 64 -13.75 -12.32 14.67
C PRO A 64 -14.13 -13.75 15.06
N ASP A 65 -13.15 -14.51 15.52
CA ASP A 65 -13.31 -15.85 16.08
C ASP A 65 -12.44 -16.03 17.33
N ALA A 66 -12.49 -17.20 17.97
CA ALA A 66 -11.76 -17.45 19.21
C ALA A 66 -10.23 -17.32 19.06
N ALA A 67 -9.68 -17.57 17.87
CA ALA A 67 -8.25 -17.40 17.61
C ALA A 67 -7.89 -15.94 17.30
N HIS A 68 -8.82 -15.18 16.73
CA HIS A 68 -8.65 -13.78 16.36
C HIS A 68 -9.81 -12.94 16.90
N PRO A 69 -9.82 -12.61 18.20
CA PRO A 69 -10.95 -11.94 18.87
C PRO A 69 -11.17 -10.49 18.40
N LEU A 70 -10.14 -9.86 17.82
CA LEU A 70 -10.21 -8.55 17.18
C LEU A 70 -10.43 -8.64 15.67
N GLY A 71 -10.76 -9.81 15.14
CA GLY A 71 -10.95 -10.00 13.70
C GLY A 71 -9.64 -10.08 12.91
N TYR A 72 -9.77 -9.94 11.59
CA TYR A 72 -8.71 -10.25 10.64
C TYR A 72 -8.21 -9.03 9.86
N GLY A 73 -8.55 -7.80 10.26
CA GLY A 73 -8.20 -6.57 9.53
C GLY A 73 -6.72 -6.48 9.09
N ARG A 74 -5.79 -6.89 9.98
CA ARG A 74 -4.34 -6.91 9.73
C ARG A 74 -3.91 -7.86 8.61
N ALA A 75 -4.77 -8.78 8.18
CA ALA A 75 -4.50 -9.64 7.04
C ALA A 75 -4.17 -8.80 5.79
N LEU A 76 -4.84 -7.66 5.58
CA LEU A 76 -4.51 -6.80 4.44
C LEU A 76 -3.06 -6.30 4.48
N TYR A 77 -2.57 -5.93 5.67
CA TYR A 77 -1.17 -5.51 5.86
C TYR A 77 -0.20 -6.66 5.58
N PHE A 78 -0.53 -7.87 6.02
CA PHE A 78 0.27 -9.06 5.72
C PHE A 78 0.37 -9.30 4.21
N TRP A 79 -0.75 -9.27 3.48
CA TRP A 79 -0.73 -9.48 2.03
C TRP A 79 -0.08 -8.32 1.27
N SER A 80 -0.22 -7.08 1.76
CA SER A 80 0.50 -5.91 1.25
C SER A 80 2.02 -6.05 1.42
N PHE A 81 2.47 -6.68 2.52
CA PHE A 81 3.89 -6.97 2.73
C PHE A 81 4.39 -8.08 1.80
N MET A 82 3.57 -9.11 1.52
CA MET A 82 3.88 -10.14 0.53
C MET A 82 4.08 -9.56 -0.88
N VAL A 83 3.29 -8.55 -1.25
CA VAL A 83 3.47 -7.80 -2.51
C VAL A 83 4.87 -7.17 -2.59
N ALA A 84 5.31 -6.48 -1.53
CA ALA A 84 6.65 -5.90 -1.49
C ALA A 84 7.76 -6.96 -1.67
N LEU A 85 7.60 -8.15 -1.08
CA LEU A 85 8.54 -9.26 -1.26
C LEU A 85 8.54 -9.82 -2.70
N LEU A 86 7.37 -9.90 -3.33
CA LEU A 86 7.25 -10.38 -4.71
C LEU A 86 7.90 -9.39 -5.69
N LEU A 87 7.66 -8.09 -5.52
CA LEU A 87 8.31 -7.03 -6.30
C LEU A 87 9.83 -7.06 -6.15
N PHE A 88 10.32 -7.21 -4.91
CA PHE A 88 11.76 -7.31 -4.64
C PHE A 88 12.39 -8.50 -5.35
N SER A 89 11.83 -9.71 -5.15
CA SER A 89 12.44 -10.96 -5.59
C SER A 89 12.20 -11.24 -7.08
N GLY A 90 10.94 -11.25 -7.51
CA GLY A 90 10.55 -11.62 -8.87
C GLY A 90 10.85 -10.54 -9.90
N GLY A 91 10.64 -9.27 -9.53
CA GLY A 91 10.95 -8.14 -10.41
C GLY A 91 12.40 -7.67 -10.24
N GLY A 92 12.70 -7.07 -9.09
CA GLY A 92 13.94 -6.33 -8.86
C GLY A 92 15.22 -7.15 -8.99
N VAL A 93 15.35 -8.23 -8.20
CA VAL A 93 16.56 -9.07 -8.19
C VAL A 93 16.80 -9.74 -9.55
N PHE A 94 15.74 -10.22 -10.20
CA PHE A 94 15.85 -10.80 -11.54
C PHE A 94 16.34 -9.76 -12.56
N SER A 95 15.76 -8.56 -12.59
CA SER A 95 16.18 -7.50 -13.52
C SER A 95 17.62 -7.06 -13.31
N ILE A 96 18.09 -7.01 -12.05
CA ILE A 96 19.50 -6.75 -11.73
C ILE A 96 20.39 -7.85 -12.32
N TYR A 97 20.04 -9.12 -12.07
CA TYR A 97 20.79 -10.27 -12.60
C TYR A 97 20.86 -10.22 -14.13
N GLU A 98 19.71 -10.06 -14.79
CA GLU A 98 19.60 -10.00 -16.25
C GLU A 98 20.38 -8.82 -16.82
N GLY A 99 20.33 -7.66 -16.17
CA GLY A 99 21.09 -6.48 -16.55
C GLY A 99 22.59 -6.71 -16.48
N ILE A 100 23.09 -7.28 -15.39
CA ILE A 100 24.52 -7.66 -15.26
C ILE A 100 24.90 -8.67 -16.34
N HIS A 101 24.06 -9.69 -16.56
CA HIS A 101 24.30 -10.72 -17.56
C HIS A 101 24.45 -10.12 -18.97
N LYS A 102 23.52 -9.25 -19.40
CA LYS A 102 23.57 -8.61 -20.73
C LYS A 102 24.65 -7.55 -20.90
N ILE A 103 25.14 -6.96 -19.81
CA ILE A 103 26.32 -6.09 -19.86
C ILE A 103 27.58 -6.93 -20.10
N MET A 104 27.70 -8.07 -19.42
CA MET A 104 28.87 -8.96 -19.49
C MET A 104 28.89 -9.80 -20.77
N ALA A 105 27.73 -10.27 -21.23
CA ALA A 105 27.52 -11.05 -22.44
C ALA A 105 26.44 -10.37 -23.30
N PRO A 106 26.80 -9.35 -24.10
CA PRO A 106 25.82 -8.58 -24.85
C PRO A 106 25.17 -9.39 -25.98
N GLU A 107 23.84 -9.39 -25.99
CA GLU A 107 23.02 -10.02 -27.01
C GLU A 107 22.38 -8.95 -27.91
N PRO A 108 22.33 -9.15 -29.24
CA PRO A 108 21.74 -8.16 -30.14
C PRO A 108 20.25 -7.97 -29.84
N VAL A 109 19.82 -6.71 -29.79
CA VAL A 109 18.41 -6.35 -29.66
C VAL A 109 17.82 -6.12 -31.05
N GLU A 110 16.88 -6.98 -31.43
CA GLU A 110 16.20 -6.91 -32.72
C GLU A 110 14.89 -6.12 -32.63
N LYS A 111 14.37 -5.70 -33.80
CA LYS A 111 13.02 -5.12 -33.92
C LYS A 111 12.69 -4.01 -32.90
N VAL A 112 13.69 -3.19 -32.58
CA VAL A 112 13.61 -2.17 -31.50
C VAL A 112 12.38 -1.27 -31.63
N LEU A 113 11.97 -0.90 -32.85
CA LEU A 113 10.79 -0.07 -33.08
C LEU A 113 9.49 -0.70 -32.57
N ILE A 114 9.35 -2.04 -32.64
CA ILE A 114 8.20 -2.75 -32.06
C ILE A 114 8.24 -2.63 -30.54
N GLY A 115 9.42 -2.83 -29.94
CA GLY A 115 9.61 -2.64 -28.50
C GLY A 115 9.25 -1.23 -28.04
N LEU A 116 9.78 -0.20 -28.70
CA LEU A 116 9.48 1.20 -28.39
C LEU A 116 8.00 1.53 -28.55
N ALA A 117 7.32 0.98 -29.56
CA ALA A 117 5.88 1.18 -29.73
C ALA A 117 5.08 0.58 -28.56
N VAL A 118 5.42 -0.64 -28.12
CA VAL A 118 4.76 -1.30 -27.00
C VAL A 118 5.04 -0.58 -25.67
N LEU A 119 6.27 -0.12 -25.44
CA LEU A 119 6.61 0.69 -24.28
C LEU A 119 5.85 2.02 -24.28
N GLY A 120 5.76 2.69 -25.43
CA GLY A 120 5.00 3.93 -25.58
C GLY A 120 3.52 3.78 -25.23
N VAL A 121 2.87 2.71 -25.70
CA VAL A 121 1.49 2.40 -25.33
C VAL A 121 1.37 2.09 -23.83
N SER A 122 2.32 1.32 -23.28
CA SER A 122 2.34 0.98 -21.85
C SER A 122 2.48 2.23 -20.97
N ILE A 123 3.34 3.20 -21.36
CA ILE A 123 3.53 4.47 -20.64
C ILE A 123 2.21 5.25 -20.56
N VAL A 124 1.43 5.27 -21.64
CA VAL A 124 0.14 5.97 -21.64
C VAL A 124 -0.84 5.31 -20.66
N ILE A 125 -0.92 3.98 -20.68
CA ILE A 125 -1.88 3.23 -19.85
C ILE A 125 -1.48 3.30 -18.37
N GLU A 126 -0.24 2.94 -18.04
CA GLU A 126 0.26 2.94 -16.67
C GLU A 126 0.42 4.36 -16.12
N GLY A 127 0.79 5.33 -16.96
CA GLY A 127 0.81 6.74 -16.58
C GLY A 127 -0.59 7.26 -16.23
N ALA A 128 -1.63 6.85 -16.97
CA ALA A 128 -3.02 7.18 -16.64
C ALA A 128 -3.45 6.54 -15.30
N ALA A 129 -3.08 5.28 -15.06
CA ALA A 129 -3.32 4.60 -13.79
C ALA A 129 -2.63 5.30 -12.61
N THR A 130 -1.36 5.69 -12.79
CA THR A 130 -0.57 6.46 -11.82
C THR A 130 -1.24 7.79 -11.48
N ILE A 131 -1.67 8.54 -12.50
CA ILE A 131 -2.37 9.82 -12.30
C ILE A 131 -3.70 9.60 -11.56
N SER A 132 -4.43 8.54 -11.91
CA SER A 132 -5.69 8.19 -11.22
C SER A 132 -5.44 7.93 -9.73
N ASN A 133 -4.41 7.15 -9.39
CA ASN A 133 -4.06 6.85 -8.01
C ASN A 133 -3.58 8.11 -7.24
N ILE A 134 -2.75 8.96 -7.87
CA ILE A 134 -2.34 10.24 -7.28
C ILE A 134 -3.56 11.14 -7.01
N ARG A 135 -4.56 11.15 -7.90
CA ARG A 135 -5.82 11.89 -7.67
C ARG A 135 -6.60 11.33 -6.49
N GLU A 136 -6.66 10.01 -6.32
CA GLU A 136 -7.31 9.39 -5.17
C GLU A 136 -6.59 9.73 -3.85
N ILE A 137 -5.26 9.65 -3.83
CA ILE A 137 -4.44 10.09 -2.69
C ILE A 137 -4.69 11.58 -2.39
N ASN A 138 -4.75 12.43 -3.41
CA ASN A 138 -5.01 13.86 -3.24
C ASN A 138 -6.40 14.13 -2.66
N LYS A 139 -7.43 13.35 -3.02
CA LYS A 139 -8.77 13.47 -2.44
C LYS A 139 -8.77 13.10 -0.96
N ARG A 140 -8.05 12.04 -0.58
CA ARG A 140 -8.03 11.54 0.82
C ARG A 140 -7.13 12.36 1.74
N ARG A 141 -6.02 12.92 1.23
CA ARG A 141 -5.08 13.67 2.07
C ARG A 141 -5.59 15.05 2.51
N GLY A 142 -6.54 15.63 1.77
CA GLY A 142 -6.99 17.01 1.98
C GLY A 142 -5.81 17.98 1.96
N ASP A 143 -5.64 18.76 3.03
CA ASP A 143 -4.58 19.76 3.16
C ASP A 143 -3.23 19.18 3.62
N LYS A 144 -3.16 17.90 4.01
CA LYS A 144 -1.90 17.29 4.46
C LYS A 144 -0.88 17.26 3.30
N PRO A 145 0.40 17.61 3.52
CA PRO A 145 1.43 17.51 2.49
C PRO A 145 1.54 16.09 1.92
N PHE A 146 1.72 15.96 0.61
CA PHE A 146 1.66 14.66 -0.10
C PHE A 146 2.59 13.60 0.52
N MET A 147 3.88 13.91 0.65
CA MET A 147 4.88 12.96 1.18
C MET A 147 4.62 12.59 2.64
N ARG A 148 4.07 13.54 3.43
CA ARG A 148 3.69 13.29 4.81
C ARG A 148 2.51 12.32 4.87
N TYR A 149 1.50 12.54 4.04
CA TYR A 149 0.34 11.65 3.96
C TYR A 149 0.72 10.23 3.53
N VAL A 150 1.58 10.08 2.52
CA VAL A 150 2.03 8.77 2.03
C VAL A 150 2.74 7.96 3.12
N ARG A 151 3.47 8.60 4.04
CA ARG A 151 4.13 7.93 5.18
C ARG A 151 3.21 7.70 6.38
N GLU A 152 2.24 8.58 6.60
CA GLU A 152 1.37 8.48 7.77
C GLU A 152 0.10 7.64 7.53
N THR A 153 -0.33 7.48 6.27
CA THR A 153 -1.60 6.82 5.96
C THR A 153 -1.60 5.34 6.37
N LYS A 154 -2.76 4.86 6.83
CA LYS A 154 -2.97 3.49 7.31
C LYS A 154 -3.64 2.60 6.24
N ASP A 155 -3.86 3.17 5.06
CA ASP A 155 -4.39 2.50 3.86
C ASP A 155 -3.23 1.89 3.08
N SER A 156 -2.85 0.66 3.43
CA SER A 156 -1.69 0.00 2.82
C SER A 156 -1.88 -0.31 1.34
N ASP A 157 -3.11 -0.59 0.90
CA ASP A 157 -3.46 -0.85 -0.49
C ASP A 157 -3.16 0.36 -1.38
N LEU A 158 -3.51 1.57 -0.93
CA LEU A 158 -3.20 2.80 -1.66
C LEU A 158 -1.69 3.05 -1.80
N ILE A 159 -0.91 2.83 -0.73
CA ILE A 159 0.54 3.02 -0.77
C ILE A 159 1.19 1.99 -1.70
N VAL A 160 0.75 0.72 -1.62
CA VAL A 160 1.26 -0.36 -2.47
C VAL A 160 1.00 -0.05 -3.94
N VAL A 161 -0.25 0.25 -4.30
CA VAL A 161 -0.64 0.59 -5.68
C VAL A 161 0.07 1.86 -6.17
N PHE A 162 0.42 2.80 -5.28
CA PHE A 162 1.23 3.96 -5.63
C PHE A 162 2.67 3.59 -5.94
N GLY A 163 3.29 2.77 -5.09
CA GLY A 163 4.64 2.26 -5.31
C GLY A 163 4.74 1.49 -6.62
N GLU A 164 3.84 0.54 -6.86
CA GLU A 164 3.77 -0.27 -8.08
C GLU A 164 3.67 0.60 -9.33
N ASN A 165 2.62 1.41 -9.44
CA ASN A 165 2.39 2.25 -10.62
C ASN A 165 3.54 3.26 -10.86
N GLY A 166 4.11 3.79 -9.78
CA GLY A 166 5.27 4.68 -9.85
C GLY A 166 6.52 3.97 -10.35
N ALA A 167 6.79 2.76 -9.84
CA ALA A 167 7.92 1.94 -10.28
C ALA A 167 7.78 1.51 -11.73
N ALA A 168 6.58 1.10 -12.14
CA ALA A 168 6.25 0.67 -13.49
C ALA A 168 6.44 1.81 -14.50
N THR A 169 5.89 3.00 -14.20
CA THR A 169 6.05 4.17 -15.05
C THR A 169 7.52 4.60 -15.17
N LEU A 170 8.28 4.61 -14.06
CA LEU A 170 9.71 4.92 -14.11
C LEU A 170 10.50 3.86 -14.88
N GLY A 171 10.20 2.58 -14.65
CA GLY A 171 10.81 1.44 -15.34
C GLY A 171 10.61 1.53 -16.86
N LEU A 172 9.38 1.79 -17.30
CA LEU A 172 9.04 2.02 -18.70
C LEU A 172 9.81 3.18 -19.34
N LEU A 173 10.00 4.30 -18.62
CA LEU A 173 10.79 5.43 -19.11
C LEU A 173 12.26 5.04 -19.27
N PHE A 174 12.83 4.33 -18.31
CA PHE A 174 14.22 3.84 -18.39
C PHE A 174 14.38 2.79 -19.48
N ALA A 175 13.44 1.85 -19.62
CA ALA A 175 13.43 0.85 -20.69
C ALA A 175 13.40 1.53 -22.06
N SER A 176 12.52 2.52 -22.24
CA SER A 176 12.39 3.25 -23.51
C SER A 176 13.67 4.02 -23.85
N ALA A 177 14.27 4.68 -22.87
CA ALA A 177 15.54 5.38 -23.05
C ALA A 177 16.68 4.43 -23.39
N ALA A 178 16.82 3.34 -22.63
CA ALA A 178 17.85 2.31 -22.84
C ALA A 178 17.76 1.67 -24.23
N LEU A 179 16.55 1.26 -24.63
CA LEU A 179 16.30 0.65 -25.93
C LEU A 179 16.53 1.64 -27.08
N GLY A 180 16.13 2.90 -26.89
CA GLY A 180 16.39 3.98 -27.86
C GLY A 180 17.88 4.28 -28.02
N ILE A 181 18.65 4.31 -26.92
CA ILE A 181 20.10 4.49 -26.98
C ILE A 181 20.76 3.28 -27.64
N ALA A 182 20.37 2.06 -27.29
CA ALA A 182 20.88 0.84 -27.92
C ALA A 182 20.63 0.85 -29.44
N HIS A 183 19.48 1.35 -29.88
CA HIS A 183 19.15 1.48 -31.30
C HIS A 183 20.04 2.48 -32.04
N VAL A 184 20.25 3.67 -31.45
CA VAL A 184 21.03 4.75 -32.09
C VAL A 184 22.53 4.43 -32.09
N THR A 185 23.03 3.83 -31.01
CA THR A 185 24.46 3.51 -30.85
C THR A 185 24.85 2.19 -31.49
N GLY A 186 23.90 1.28 -31.67
CA GLY A 186 24.14 -0.10 -32.06
C GLY A 186 24.79 -0.96 -30.96
N ASP A 187 24.94 -0.44 -29.74
CA ASP A 187 25.53 -1.16 -28.61
C ASP A 187 24.42 -1.74 -27.70
N PRO A 188 24.22 -3.08 -27.69
CA PRO A 188 23.18 -3.72 -26.89
C PRO A 188 23.43 -3.65 -25.38
N ARG A 189 24.63 -3.25 -24.92
CA ARG A 189 24.91 -3.11 -23.48
C ARG A 189 24.00 -2.08 -22.81
N TRP A 190 23.52 -1.08 -23.55
CA TRP A 190 22.58 -0.08 -23.04
C TRP A 190 21.24 -0.71 -22.61
N ASP A 191 20.80 -1.77 -23.28
CA ASP A 191 19.62 -2.54 -22.87
C ASP A 191 19.86 -3.26 -21.53
N GLY A 192 21.04 -3.85 -21.34
CA GLY A 192 21.46 -4.42 -20.06
C GLY A 192 21.54 -3.37 -18.93
N VAL A 193 22.06 -2.17 -19.21
CA VAL A 193 22.05 -1.04 -18.27
C VAL A 193 20.61 -0.64 -17.93
N GLY A 194 19.72 -0.61 -18.92
CA GLY A 194 18.29 -0.37 -18.69
C GLY A 194 17.68 -1.37 -17.70
N SER A 195 17.87 -2.67 -17.95
CA SER A 195 17.40 -3.73 -17.07
C SER A 195 17.95 -3.61 -15.64
N LEU A 196 19.25 -3.28 -15.50
CA LEU A 196 19.87 -3.04 -14.19
C LEU A 196 19.22 -1.87 -13.44
N VAL A 197 19.00 -0.73 -14.13
CA VAL A 197 18.37 0.46 -13.54
C VAL A 197 16.94 0.18 -13.12
N ILE A 198 16.16 -0.52 -13.96
CA ILE A 198 14.79 -0.95 -13.64
C ILE A 198 14.81 -1.82 -12.38
N GLY A 199 15.72 -2.79 -12.29
CA GLY A 199 15.86 -3.63 -11.13
C GLY A 199 16.17 -2.85 -9.84
N LEU A 200 17.02 -1.83 -9.91
CA LEU A 200 17.30 -0.94 -8.77
C LEU A 200 16.08 -0.11 -8.36
N VAL A 201 15.28 0.38 -9.32
CA VAL A 201 14.02 1.09 -9.04
C VAL A 201 13.04 0.16 -8.32
N LEU A 202 12.85 -1.06 -8.83
CA LEU A 202 11.97 -2.06 -8.23
C LEU A 202 12.40 -2.44 -6.82
N VAL A 203 13.70 -2.67 -6.59
CA VAL A 203 14.24 -2.93 -5.25
C VAL A 203 14.02 -1.74 -4.32
N GLY A 204 14.28 -0.52 -4.78
CA GLY A 204 14.09 0.70 -3.99
C GLY A 204 12.62 0.88 -3.56
N VAL A 205 11.68 0.71 -4.49
CA VAL A 205 10.24 0.78 -4.22
C VAL A 205 9.82 -0.37 -3.29
N ALA A 206 10.29 -1.59 -3.53
CA ALA A 206 9.95 -2.73 -2.68
C ALA A 206 10.44 -2.53 -1.23
N VAL A 207 11.64 -1.99 -1.03
CA VAL A 207 12.16 -1.64 0.29
C VAL A 207 11.30 -0.56 0.94
N PHE A 208 10.94 0.49 0.20
CA PHE A 208 10.04 1.52 0.67
C PHE A 208 8.70 0.93 1.15
N LEU A 209 8.03 0.13 0.31
CA LEU A 209 6.76 -0.52 0.64
C LEU A 209 6.90 -1.46 1.85
N ALA A 210 7.97 -2.25 1.91
CA ALA A 210 8.22 -3.17 3.01
C ALA A 210 8.38 -2.42 4.34
N VAL A 211 9.07 -1.27 4.35
CA VAL A 211 9.26 -0.45 5.56
C VAL A 211 7.93 0.15 6.04
N GLU A 212 7.15 0.75 5.14
CA GLU A 212 5.88 1.40 5.48
C GLU A 212 4.84 0.37 5.96
N VAL A 213 4.68 -0.74 5.23
CA VAL A 213 3.69 -1.77 5.57
C VAL A 213 4.07 -2.57 6.82
N LYS A 214 5.37 -2.77 7.08
CA LYS A 214 5.84 -3.50 8.27
C LYS A 214 5.36 -2.84 9.56
N SER A 215 5.38 -1.50 9.65
CA SER A 215 4.88 -0.76 10.82
C SER A 215 3.42 -1.14 11.14
N LEU A 216 2.57 -1.10 10.11
CA LEU A 216 1.15 -1.44 10.21
C LEU A 216 0.92 -2.89 10.65
N LEU A 217 1.75 -3.82 10.16
CA LEU A 217 1.67 -5.22 10.51
C LEU A 217 2.01 -5.48 11.99
N VAL A 218 3.05 -4.81 12.50
CA VAL A 218 3.46 -4.91 13.92
C VAL A 218 2.37 -4.33 14.84
N GLY A 219 1.75 -3.24 14.42
CA GLY A 219 0.64 -2.62 15.14
C GLY A 219 0.95 -1.19 15.55
N GLU A 220 0.95 -0.32 14.56
CA GLU A 220 1.13 1.12 14.77
C GLU A 220 -0.03 1.74 15.55
N SER A 221 0.24 2.86 16.24
CA SER A 221 -0.80 3.71 16.79
C SER A 221 -1.73 4.25 15.70
N ALA A 222 -2.99 4.49 16.08
CA ALA A 222 -3.97 5.06 15.18
C ALA A 222 -3.75 6.57 14.96
N ASP A 223 -4.50 7.18 14.04
CA ASP A 223 -4.37 8.62 13.74
C ASP A 223 -4.53 9.46 15.03
N PRO A 224 -3.63 10.43 15.32
CA PRO A 224 -3.69 11.30 16.49
C PRO A 224 -5.04 12.03 16.66
N GLU A 225 -5.80 12.23 15.58
CA GLU A 225 -7.15 12.80 15.63
C GLU A 225 -8.17 11.94 16.39
N ILE A 226 -7.90 10.64 16.59
CA ILE A 226 -8.70 9.77 17.47
C ILE A 226 -8.40 10.09 18.92
N GLU A 227 -7.12 10.16 19.30
CA GLU A 227 -6.74 10.52 20.68
C GLU A 227 -7.26 11.91 21.05
N LYS A 228 -7.13 12.89 20.13
CA LYS A 228 -7.68 14.23 20.31
C LYS A 228 -9.20 14.19 20.50
N ALA A 229 -9.92 13.45 19.65
CA ALA A 229 -11.37 13.29 19.79
C ALA A 229 -11.74 12.63 21.12
N THR A 230 -11.01 11.61 21.57
CA THR A 230 -11.21 10.97 22.86
C THR A 230 -11.08 11.97 24.01
N ARG A 231 -10.02 12.79 24.02
CA ARG A 231 -9.79 13.83 25.05
C ARG A 231 -10.89 14.89 25.03
N GLU A 232 -11.35 15.31 23.85
CA GLU A 232 -12.45 16.27 23.70
C GLU A 232 -13.78 15.73 24.24
N VAL A 233 -14.14 14.48 23.91
CA VAL A 233 -15.40 13.86 24.40
C VAL A 233 -15.36 13.70 25.92
N ILE A 234 -14.22 13.28 26.48
CA ILE A 234 -14.08 13.14 27.94
C ILE A 234 -14.21 14.48 28.64
N SER A 235 -13.53 15.51 28.13
CA SER A 235 -13.58 16.85 28.72
C SER A 235 -14.99 17.46 28.73
N ALA A 236 -15.86 17.03 27.81
CA ALA A 236 -17.25 17.48 27.71
C ALA A 236 -18.26 16.66 28.55
N HIS A 237 -17.88 15.50 29.08
CA HIS A 237 -18.82 14.55 29.70
C HIS A 237 -19.24 14.93 31.14
N GLY A 238 -18.45 15.73 31.84
CA GLY A 238 -18.71 16.17 33.22
C GLY A 238 -18.53 15.12 34.33
N LYS A 239 -18.76 13.83 34.04
CA LYS A 239 -18.50 12.69 34.96
C LYS A 239 -17.13 12.04 34.73
N LEU A 240 -16.59 12.16 33.52
CA LEU A 240 -15.24 11.75 33.15
C LEU A 240 -14.33 12.99 33.20
N HIS A 241 -13.29 12.94 34.03
CA HIS A 241 -12.51 14.13 34.38
C HIS A 241 -11.24 14.27 33.54
N GLU A 242 -10.46 13.19 33.40
CA GLU A 242 -9.14 13.23 32.76
C GLU A 242 -8.77 11.88 32.14
N VAL A 243 -8.16 11.89 30.96
CA VAL A 243 -7.51 10.71 30.36
C VAL A 243 -6.13 10.53 30.98
N LEU A 244 -5.95 9.49 31.80
CA LEU A 244 -4.69 9.16 32.45
C LEU A 244 -3.71 8.48 31.49
N ASN A 245 -4.23 7.54 30.70
CA ASN A 245 -3.48 6.80 29.71
C ASN A 245 -4.37 6.48 28.52
N ILE A 246 -3.80 6.44 27.33
CA ILE A 246 -4.49 6.02 26.11
C ILE A 246 -3.51 5.24 25.23
N ILE A 247 -3.97 4.08 24.77
CA ILE A 247 -3.29 3.21 23.84
C ILE A 247 -4.25 3.03 22.67
N THR A 248 -3.81 3.46 21.49
CA THR A 248 -4.52 3.19 20.24
C THR A 248 -3.71 2.21 19.42
N VAL A 249 -4.40 1.30 18.74
CA VAL A 249 -3.77 0.32 17.87
C VAL A 249 -4.57 0.20 16.59
N GLN A 250 -3.90 0.40 15.45
CA GLN A 250 -4.47 0.12 14.15
C GLN A 250 -4.64 -1.40 13.99
N GLN A 251 -5.86 -1.86 13.74
CA GLN A 251 -6.19 -3.27 13.53
C GLN A 251 -6.46 -3.61 12.07
N GLY A 252 -6.78 -2.62 11.25
CA GLY A 252 -6.96 -2.75 9.81
C GLY A 252 -7.39 -1.40 9.23
N PRO A 253 -7.52 -1.25 7.91
CA PRO A 253 -7.99 0.01 7.33
C PRO A 253 -9.37 0.39 7.88
N GLY A 254 -9.46 1.56 8.51
CA GLY A 254 -10.69 2.03 9.15
C GLY A 254 -11.13 1.23 10.40
N GLU A 255 -10.25 0.40 10.97
CA GLU A 255 -10.53 -0.36 12.19
C GLU A 255 -9.47 -0.09 13.26
N VAL A 256 -9.90 0.54 14.35
CA VAL A 256 -9.04 0.96 15.45
C VAL A 256 -9.54 0.36 16.77
N LEU A 257 -8.57 -0.09 17.57
CA LEU A 257 -8.76 -0.40 18.98
C LEU A 257 -8.28 0.79 19.80
N VAL A 258 -9.10 1.20 20.77
CA VAL A 258 -8.75 2.21 21.78
C VAL A 258 -8.87 1.56 23.16
N ALA A 259 -7.79 1.60 23.93
CA ALA A 259 -7.79 1.25 25.34
C ALA A 259 -7.37 2.50 26.12
N LEU A 260 -8.17 2.92 27.10
CA LEU A 260 -7.86 4.10 27.90
C LEU A 260 -8.13 3.88 29.38
N LYS A 261 -7.36 4.61 30.18
CA LYS A 261 -7.60 4.76 31.61
C LYS A 261 -8.12 6.16 31.87
N VAL A 262 -9.27 6.27 32.53
CA VAL A 262 -9.97 7.54 32.73
C VAL A 262 -10.24 7.80 34.21
N ARG A 263 -9.92 9.02 34.67
CA ARG A 263 -10.29 9.46 36.02
C ARG A 263 -11.74 9.88 36.05
N LEU A 264 -12.47 9.35 37.02
CA LEU A 264 -13.87 9.66 37.28
C LEU A 264 -14.04 10.77 38.31
N ALA A 265 -15.19 11.44 38.28
CA ALA A 265 -15.62 12.29 39.39
C ALA A 265 -15.78 11.47 40.69
N PRO A 266 -15.45 12.04 41.86
CA PRO A 266 -15.62 11.34 43.13
C PRO A 266 -17.10 11.15 43.48
N GLY A 267 -17.41 10.08 44.21
CA GLY A 267 -18.75 9.83 44.75
C GLY A 267 -19.74 9.20 43.78
N LEU A 268 -19.31 8.77 42.59
CA LEU A 268 -20.17 8.03 41.65
C LEU A 268 -20.44 6.61 42.13
N SER A 269 -21.69 6.18 42.01
CA SER A 269 -22.09 4.78 42.14
C SER A 269 -21.63 3.94 40.94
N CYS A 270 -21.61 2.61 41.09
CA CYS A 270 -21.25 1.70 39.99
C CYS A 270 -22.16 1.88 38.77
N GLU A 271 -23.46 2.10 38.98
CA GLU A 271 -24.42 2.35 37.89
C GLU A 271 -24.10 3.64 37.13
N GLU A 272 -23.72 4.71 37.85
CA GLU A 272 -23.36 5.98 37.23
C GLU A 272 -22.04 5.90 36.44
N VAL A 273 -21.09 5.10 36.92
CA VAL A 273 -19.83 4.82 36.20
C VAL A 273 -20.12 4.08 34.89
N CYS A 274 -20.91 3.00 34.95
CA CYS A 274 -21.32 2.26 33.76
C CYS A 274 -22.07 3.15 32.77
N GLY A 275 -22.98 3.99 33.25
CA GLY A 275 -23.70 4.97 32.42
C GLY A 275 -22.75 5.95 31.73
N ALA A 276 -21.80 6.54 32.48
CA ALA A 276 -20.84 7.48 31.91
C ALA A 276 -19.91 6.84 30.88
N ILE A 277 -19.49 5.59 31.09
CA ILE A 277 -18.68 4.87 30.11
C ILE A 277 -19.50 4.62 28.84
N ASN A 278 -20.73 4.12 28.94
CA ASN A 278 -21.60 3.84 27.80
C ASN A 278 -21.89 5.10 26.97
N ASP A 279 -22.21 6.21 27.63
CA ASP A 279 -22.46 7.51 26.99
C ASP A 279 -21.21 7.99 26.23
N PHE A 280 -20.04 7.86 26.85
CA PHE A 280 -18.75 8.14 26.20
C PHE A 280 -18.50 7.23 24.99
N GLU A 281 -18.77 5.93 25.08
CA GLU A 281 -18.57 5.01 23.96
C GLU A 281 -19.40 5.41 22.75
N VAL A 282 -20.68 5.71 22.97
CA VAL A 282 -21.61 6.16 21.92
C VAL A 282 -21.13 7.47 21.30
N ALA A 283 -20.74 8.44 22.12
CA ALA A 283 -20.28 9.74 21.66
C ALA A 283 -18.97 9.65 20.86
N LEU A 284 -18.00 8.86 21.32
CA LEU A 284 -16.73 8.67 20.62
C LEU A 284 -16.95 7.94 19.28
N LYS A 285 -17.72 6.85 19.26
CA LYS A 285 -18.01 6.10 18.02
C LYS A 285 -18.82 6.91 17.02
N ALA A 286 -19.68 7.82 17.46
CA ALA A 286 -20.39 8.74 16.58
C ALA A 286 -19.43 9.73 15.89
N LYS A 287 -18.39 10.19 16.60
CA LYS A 287 -17.38 11.14 16.08
C LYS A 287 -16.25 10.47 15.29
N ARG A 288 -15.92 9.23 15.64
CA ARG A 288 -14.87 8.39 15.04
C ARG A 288 -15.40 6.98 14.80
N PRO A 289 -16.18 6.75 13.72
CA PRO A 289 -16.75 5.44 13.38
C PRO A 289 -15.72 4.32 13.16
N GLU A 290 -14.46 4.69 12.91
CA GLU A 290 -13.33 3.76 12.80
C GLU A 290 -12.95 3.09 14.12
N VAL A 291 -13.37 3.63 15.27
CA VAL A 291 -13.15 3.01 16.60
C VAL A 291 -14.11 1.84 16.76
N ARG A 292 -13.60 0.62 16.55
CA ARG A 292 -14.40 -0.61 16.66
C ARG A 292 -14.38 -1.20 18.05
N TRP A 293 -13.21 -1.24 18.67
CA TRP A 293 -13.03 -1.75 20.03
C TRP A 293 -12.65 -0.60 20.95
N LEU A 294 -13.33 -0.53 22.09
CA LEU A 294 -13.12 0.48 23.10
C LEU A 294 -13.07 -0.23 24.45
N PHE A 295 -11.97 -0.06 25.17
CA PHE A 295 -11.79 -0.58 26.52
C PHE A 295 -11.51 0.58 27.46
N VAL A 296 -12.37 0.77 28.45
CA VAL A 296 -12.28 1.88 29.40
C VAL A 296 -12.00 1.32 30.79
N GLU A 297 -10.84 1.68 31.33
CA GLU A 297 -10.45 1.37 32.70
C GLU A 297 -10.77 2.58 33.60
N PRO A 298 -11.76 2.48 34.50
CA PRO A 298 -12.07 3.55 35.43
C PRO A 298 -11.03 3.64 36.56
N ASP A 299 -10.64 4.86 36.92
CA ASP A 299 -9.78 5.15 38.07
C ASP A 299 -10.29 6.35 38.87
N VAL A 300 -9.91 6.42 40.14
CA VAL A 300 -10.21 7.51 41.07
C VAL A 300 -8.96 8.27 41.50
N LEU A 301 -7.76 7.71 41.26
CA LEU A 301 -6.48 8.32 41.63
C LEU A 301 -5.73 8.89 40.41
N LYS A 302 -4.63 9.59 40.70
CA LYS A 302 -3.74 10.18 39.70
C LYS A 302 -2.78 9.14 39.14
#